data_AF-A0A0S6VSA8-F1
#
_entry.id   AF-A0A0S6VSA8-F1
#
_cell.length_a   1.000
_cell.length_b   1.000
_cell.length_c   1.000
_cell.angle_alpha   90.00
_cell.angle_beta   90.00
_cell.angle_gamma   90.00
#
_symmetry.space_group_name_H-M   'P 1'
#
loop_
_entity.id
_entity.type
_entity.pdbx_description
1 polymer ?
#
loop_
_entity_poly.entity_id
_entity_poly.type
_entity_poly.pdbx_seq_one_letter_code
_entity_poly.pdbx_strand_id
1 'polypeptide(L)'
;MAEKFEIWGVHDPNISAQLALALKLDLFRKEVGLEVGCRFIESGTTMPKDVLEAEQPPFAIIQTPITSILLHDKGFSTKILAPLADIAGTQQVVIRPDSDIHAPRDLEGKRLGMAKGAAVYIAILNMAKDYQVDLDQTYFINLLPSDQLAAFKERRLDAIACWEPWTSEAVAAGGQFYFSGNRSEVPGMSGPVNWLVNQSCLMSPDVNIEQHPDALIAILKVLKKATEMINQKFDDVVDLLADFFQKSKEELASIMRKNNYAMTIDTLFRIGILTFRDFLYENGRVSIRFTEDQLYRTDILKEVDPRLVSLRSSTALRSEFFEKDHMYFRKDGRFQGDLSSLRFLLADDSRVVRTFLNQTLELLGATALGEATNGSEAIEMFTRLRPNFMTMDLAMPGLSGVDAIRQILEMDPTVNIIVISGLDMEEVREEVFKLGVRMFIKKPFNPQKAADVIRALIKKSAA
;
A
#
# COMPACT_ATOMS: atom_id res chain seq x y z
N MET A 1 -38.10 12.21 15.07
CA MET A 1 -37.33 10.95 15.18
C MET A 1 -35.87 11.33 15.10
N ALA A 2 -35.00 10.76 15.94
CA ALA A 2 -33.57 10.98 15.79
C ALA A 2 -33.15 10.46 14.41
N GLU A 3 -32.34 11.23 13.68
CA GLU A 3 -31.82 10.81 12.39
C GLU A 3 -30.87 9.62 12.61
N LYS A 4 -31.19 8.49 11.99
CA LYS A 4 -30.45 7.23 12.18
C LYS A 4 -29.47 7.06 11.04
N PHE A 5 -28.18 7.06 11.36
CA PHE A 5 -27.11 6.91 10.38
C PHE A 5 -26.71 5.44 10.29
N GLU A 6 -26.95 4.79 9.15
CA GLU A 6 -26.60 3.38 8.96
C GLU A 6 -25.22 3.20 8.32
N ILE A 7 -24.27 2.59 9.04
CA ILE A 7 -22.94 2.26 8.52
C ILE A 7 -22.92 0.80 8.08
N TRP A 8 -22.50 0.54 6.85
CA TRP A 8 -22.28 -0.82 6.37
C TRP A 8 -20.82 -1.21 6.52
N GLY A 9 -20.56 -2.36 7.13
CA GLY A 9 -19.22 -2.94 7.27
C GLY A 9 -19.21 -4.41 6.86
N VAL A 10 -18.05 -5.05 6.99
CA VAL A 10 -17.91 -6.51 6.78
C VAL A 10 -17.74 -7.19 8.14
N HIS A 11 -18.31 -8.38 8.32
CA HIS A 11 -18.06 -9.23 9.49
C HIS A 11 -16.64 -9.83 9.41
N ASP A 12 -15.63 -8.96 9.44
CA ASP A 12 -14.22 -9.29 9.29
C ASP A 12 -13.40 -8.38 10.22
N PRO A 13 -12.57 -8.94 11.13
CA PRO A 13 -11.75 -8.16 12.05
C PRO A 13 -10.67 -7.32 11.36
N ASN A 14 -10.35 -7.60 10.10
CA ASN A 14 -9.42 -6.78 9.31
C ASN A 14 -10.10 -5.50 8.81
N ILE A 15 -11.41 -5.56 8.52
CA ILE A 15 -12.16 -4.44 7.93
C ILE A 15 -12.85 -3.60 9.00
N SER A 16 -13.49 -4.24 9.97
CA SER A 16 -14.47 -3.56 10.83
C SER A 16 -14.16 -3.60 12.33
N ALA A 17 -12.93 -3.88 12.75
CA ALA A 17 -12.58 -3.94 14.17
C ALA A 17 -12.95 -2.65 14.94
N GLN A 18 -12.65 -1.47 14.39
CA GLN A 18 -13.03 -0.19 15.01
C GLN A 18 -14.55 -0.03 15.13
N LEU A 19 -15.30 -0.41 14.09
CA LEU A 19 -16.76 -0.30 14.10
C LEU A 19 -17.37 -1.26 15.11
N ALA A 20 -16.92 -2.51 15.12
CA ALA A 20 -17.36 -3.52 16.07
C ALA A 20 -17.08 -3.08 17.52
N LEU A 21 -15.90 -2.51 17.78
CA LEU A 21 -15.53 -1.99 19.11
C LEU A 21 -16.42 -0.81 19.51
N ALA A 22 -16.64 0.14 18.60
CA ALA A 22 -17.50 1.30 18.84
C ALA A 22 -18.94 0.88 19.17
N LEU A 23 -19.46 -0.14 18.49
CA LEU A 23 -20.79 -0.70 18.77
C LEU A 23 -20.84 -1.45 20.11
N LYS A 24 -19.87 -2.34 20.37
CA LYS A 24 -19.82 -3.12 21.61
C LYS A 24 -19.79 -2.25 22.86
N LEU A 25 -19.17 -1.07 22.76
CA LEU A 25 -19.05 -0.13 23.86
C LEU A 25 -20.11 0.99 23.83
N ASP A 26 -20.98 1.01 22.82
CA ASP A 26 -22.00 2.04 22.59
C ASP A 26 -21.39 3.47 22.50
N LEU A 27 -20.23 3.58 21.84
CA LEU A 27 -19.45 4.84 21.80
C LEU A 27 -20.16 5.93 21.00
N PHE A 28 -20.89 5.60 19.94
CA PHE A 28 -21.60 6.62 19.13
C PHE A 28 -22.62 7.40 19.96
N ARG A 29 -23.41 6.70 20.79
CA ARG A 29 -24.36 7.34 21.69
C ARG A 29 -23.66 8.04 22.86
N LYS A 30 -22.69 7.38 23.50
CA LYS A 30 -22.03 7.90 24.72
C LYS A 30 -21.10 9.08 24.47
N GLU A 31 -20.39 9.11 23.35
CA GLU A 31 -19.36 10.11 23.08
C GLU A 31 -19.88 11.29 22.26
N VAL A 32 -20.81 11.03 21.32
CA VAL A 32 -21.26 12.04 20.35
C VAL A 32 -22.78 12.14 20.23
N GLY A 33 -23.55 11.39 21.02
CA GLY A 33 -25.01 11.46 21.05
C GLY A 33 -25.70 10.99 19.76
N LEU A 34 -24.98 10.29 18.88
CA LEU A 34 -25.52 9.83 17.59
C LEU A 34 -26.14 8.45 17.70
N GLU A 35 -27.29 8.27 17.04
CA GLU A 35 -27.89 6.96 16.83
C GLU A 35 -27.35 6.35 15.51
N VAL A 36 -26.35 5.47 15.65
CA VAL A 36 -25.71 4.81 14.51
C VAL A 36 -26.20 3.36 14.43
N GLY A 37 -26.88 3.03 13.33
CA GLY A 37 -27.19 1.65 12.97
C GLY A 37 -26.01 1.01 12.23
N CYS A 38 -25.87 -0.31 12.29
CA CYS A 38 -24.84 -1.00 11.52
C CYS A 38 -25.36 -2.27 10.87
N ARG A 39 -24.94 -2.49 9.61
CA ARG A 39 -25.17 -3.71 8.87
C ARG A 39 -23.82 -4.34 8.53
N PHE A 40 -23.58 -5.55 9.02
CA PHE A 40 -22.38 -6.32 8.69
C PHE A 40 -22.72 -7.30 7.56
N ILE A 41 -22.00 -7.20 6.45
CA ILE A 41 -22.09 -8.11 5.32
C ILE A 41 -21.08 -9.24 5.54
N GLU A 42 -21.45 -10.47 5.21
CA GLU A 42 -20.57 -11.65 5.36
C GLU A 42 -19.37 -11.61 4.42
N SER A 43 -19.58 -11.23 3.16
CA SER A 43 -18.51 -11.15 2.17
C SER A 43 -18.30 -9.73 1.68
N GLY A 44 -17.10 -9.21 1.90
CA GLY A 44 -16.71 -7.91 1.40
C GLY A 44 -16.77 -7.78 -0.14
N THR A 45 -16.71 -8.89 -0.88
CA THR A 45 -16.75 -8.90 -2.35
C THR A 45 -18.14 -8.64 -2.93
N THR A 46 -19.21 -8.87 -2.17
CA THR A 46 -20.59 -8.60 -2.62
C THR A 46 -21.02 -7.18 -2.33
N MET A 47 -20.34 -6.49 -1.41
CA MET A 47 -20.72 -5.16 -0.93
C MET A 47 -21.00 -4.13 -2.05
N PRO A 48 -20.20 -3.99 -3.13
CA PRO A 48 -20.54 -3.04 -4.18
C PRO A 48 -21.90 -3.31 -4.82
N LYS A 49 -22.23 -4.60 -5.05
CA LYS A 49 -23.53 -5.00 -5.61
C LYS A 49 -24.65 -4.71 -4.61
N ASP A 50 -24.46 -5.11 -3.35
CA ASP A 50 -25.46 -4.97 -2.29
C ASP A 50 -25.81 -3.49 -2.04
N VAL A 51 -24.82 -2.58 -2.15
CA VAL A 51 -25.02 -1.13 -2.03
C VAL A 51 -25.83 -0.57 -3.21
N LEU A 52 -25.52 -0.98 -4.43
CA LEU A 52 -26.22 -0.51 -5.65
C LEU A 52 -27.67 -1.00 -5.72
N GLU A 53 -27.96 -2.17 -5.14
CA GLU A 53 -29.30 -2.77 -5.11
C GLU A 53 -30.12 -2.35 -3.87
N ALA A 54 -29.52 -1.59 -2.94
CA ALA A 54 -30.19 -1.17 -1.72
C ALA A 54 -31.31 -0.16 -1.98
N GLU A 55 -32.50 -0.41 -1.42
CA GLU A 55 -33.60 0.57 -1.43
C GLU A 55 -33.22 1.87 -0.71
N GLN A 56 -32.46 1.75 0.39
CA GLN A 56 -31.87 2.84 1.13
C GLN A 56 -30.35 2.62 1.18
N PRO A 57 -29.57 3.41 0.42
CA PRO A 57 -28.12 3.32 0.47
C PRO A 57 -27.57 3.63 1.87
N PRO A 58 -26.44 3.02 2.27
CA PRO A 58 -25.83 3.30 3.56
C PRO A 58 -25.41 4.77 3.71
N PHE A 59 -25.43 5.23 4.96
CA PHE A 59 -24.89 6.54 5.30
C PHE A 59 -23.37 6.58 5.07
N ALA A 60 -22.66 5.54 5.51
CA ALA A 60 -21.24 5.35 5.27
C ALA A 60 -20.92 3.85 5.12
N ILE A 61 -19.79 3.57 4.49
CA ILE A 61 -19.31 2.22 4.20
C ILE A 61 -17.91 2.06 4.79
N ILE A 62 -17.64 0.94 5.45
CA ILE A 62 -16.29 0.55 5.87
C ILE A 62 -15.84 -0.63 5.03
N GLN A 63 -14.91 -0.36 4.12
CA GLN A 63 -14.33 -1.36 3.24
C GLN A 63 -13.02 -0.87 2.61
N THR A 64 -12.36 -1.70 1.79
CA THR A 64 -11.17 -1.31 1.03
C THR A 64 -11.46 -0.31 -0.11
N PRO A 65 -10.44 0.42 -0.59
CA PRO A 65 -10.57 1.37 -1.71
C PRO A 65 -11.21 0.80 -2.97
N ILE A 66 -11.03 -0.51 -3.22
CA ILE A 66 -11.63 -1.20 -4.36
C ILE A 66 -13.15 -0.98 -4.41
N THR A 67 -13.84 -1.02 -3.26
CA THR A 67 -15.29 -0.83 -3.21
C THR A 67 -15.69 0.58 -3.62
N SER A 68 -15.00 1.61 -3.14
CA SER A 68 -15.29 3.01 -3.52
C SER A 68 -15.12 3.22 -5.03
N ILE A 69 -14.02 2.69 -5.60
CA ILE A 69 -13.70 2.84 -7.02
C ILE A 69 -14.72 2.09 -7.89
N LEU A 70 -15.12 0.88 -7.50
CA LEU A 70 -16.14 0.09 -8.23
C LEU A 70 -17.53 0.74 -8.16
N LEU A 71 -17.90 1.31 -7.01
CA LEU A 71 -19.17 2.03 -6.86
C LEU A 71 -19.19 3.29 -7.74
N HIS A 72 -18.10 4.05 -7.75
CA HIS A 72 -17.97 5.25 -8.57
C HIS A 72 -18.06 4.94 -10.07
N ASP A 73 -17.46 3.83 -10.53
CA ASP A 73 -17.62 3.32 -11.91
C ASP A 73 -19.07 2.99 -12.28
N LYS A 74 -19.92 2.67 -11.30
CA LYS A 74 -21.35 2.42 -11.50
C LYS A 74 -22.23 3.64 -11.27
N GLY A 75 -21.64 4.83 -11.16
CA GLY A 75 -22.36 6.08 -10.98
C GLY A 75 -22.81 6.34 -9.54
N PHE A 76 -22.36 5.53 -8.58
CA PHE A 76 -22.59 5.77 -7.16
C PHE A 76 -21.37 6.47 -6.56
N SER A 77 -21.37 7.81 -6.60
CA SER A 77 -20.24 8.62 -6.17
C SER A 77 -20.01 8.55 -4.66
N THR A 78 -18.78 8.18 -4.30
CA THR A 78 -18.32 8.10 -2.91
C THR A 78 -16.93 8.72 -2.80
N LYS A 79 -16.58 9.22 -1.61
CA LYS A 79 -15.20 9.54 -1.24
C LYS A 79 -14.76 8.70 -0.06
N ILE A 80 -13.51 8.27 -0.10
CA ILE A 80 -12.80 7.82 1.10
C ILE A 80 -12.54 9.05 1.98
N LEU A 81 -12.91 8.94 3.26
CA LEU A 81 -12.78 10.01 4.24
C LEU A 81 -11.63 9.76 5.22
N ALA A 82 -11.36 8.50 5.55
CA ALA A 82 -10.25 8.12 6.40
C ALA A 82 -9.86 6.65 6.18
N PRO A 83 -8.56 6.31 6.19
CA PRO A 83 -8.14 4.94 6.48
C PRO A 83 -8.47 4.60 7.93
N LEU A 84 -8.53 3.32 8.24
CA LEU A 84 -8.78 2.80 9.58
C LEU A 84 -7.67 1.82 9.99
N ALA A 85 -7.33 0.88 9.13
CA ALA A 85 -6.27 -0.09 9.36
C ALA A 85 -5.58 -0.42 8.04
N ASP A 86 -4.26 -0.48 8.03
CA ASP A 86 -3.50 -1.15 6.98
C ASP A 86 -3.54 -2.66 7.23
N ILE A 87 -4.13 -3.36 6.28
CA ILE A 87 -4.40 -4.80 6.29
C ILE A 87 -3.50 -5.56 5.32
N ALA A 88 -2.45 -4.94 4.78
CA ALA A 88 -1.54 -5.59 3.84
C ALA A 88 -0.92 -6.88 4.38
N GLY A 89 -0.69 -6.95 5.70
CA GLY A 89 -0.15 -8.14 6.37
C GLY A 89 -1.07 -9.36 6.35
N THR A 90 -2.37 -9.15 6.06
CA THR A 90 -3.37 -10.21 5.96
C THR A 90 -3.55 -10.73 4.54
N GLN A 91 -2.97 -10.08 3.53
CA GLN A 91 -3.00 -10.51 2.14
C GLN A 91 -1.74 -11.34 1.88
N GLN A 92 -1.86 -12.66 1.82
CA GLN A 92 -0.71 -13.57 1.91
C GLN A 92 -0.68 -14.60 0.80
N VAL A 93 0.55 -15.06 0.52
CA VAL A 93 0.84 -16.25 -0.27
C VAL A 93 1.34 -17.33 0.67
N VAL A 94 0.69 -18.50 0.60
CA VAL A 94 1.07 -19.70 1.36
C VAL A 94 1.43 -20.79 0.36
N ILE A 95 2.65 -21.31 0.47
CA ILE A 95 3.14 -22.39 -0.38
C ILE A 95 2.82 -23.74 0.25
N ARG A 96 2.57 -24.74 -0.59
CA ARG A 96 2.33 -26.11 -0.18
C ARG A 96 3.66 -26.71 0.34
N PRO A 97 3.66 -27.49 1.43
CA PRO A 97 4.90 -27.96 2.07
C PRO A 97 5.79 -28.82 1.18
N ASP A 98 5.20 -29.57 0.24
CA ASP A 98 5.91 -30.42 -0.72
C ASP A 98 6.04 -29.77 -2.10
N SER A 99 5.84 -28.45 -2.18
CA SER A 99 6.20 -27.68 -3.36
C SER A 99 7.71 -27.44 -3.40
N ASP A 100 8.26 -27.42 -4.60
CA ASP A 100 9.65 -27.08 -4.93
C ASP A 100 9.87 -25.57 -5.09
N ILE A 101 8.96 -24.73 -4.56
CA ILE A 101 9.12 -23.28 -4.50
C ILE A 101 10.11 -22.93 -3.38
N HIS A 102 11.30 -22.48 -3.76
CA HIS A 102 12.37 -22.09 -2.83
C HIS A 102 12.84 -20.64 -3.04
N ALA A 103 12.58 -20.08 -4.21
CA ALA A 103 12.89 -18.71 -4.61
C ALA A 103 11.74 -18.10 -5.44
N PRO A 104 11.68 -16.77 -5.59
CA PRO A 104 10.60 -16.10 -6.33
C PRO A 104 10.41 -16.59 -7.77
N ARG A 105 11.51 -16.89 -8.47
CA ARG A 105 11.47 -17.41 -9.85
C ARG A 105 10.88 -18.80 -9.95
N ASP A 106 10.87 -19.58 -8.87
CA ASP A 106 10.26 -20.91 -8.87
C ASP A 106 8.74 -20.85 -8.97
N LEU A 107 8.12 -19.66 -8.88
CA LEU A 107 6.71 -19.46 -9.20
C LEU A 107 6.41 -19.65 -10.69
N GLU A 108 7.40 -19.48 -11.56
CA GLU A 108 7.30 -19.75 -13.00
C GLU A 108 6.96 -21.24 -13.21
N GLY A 109 5.85 -21.50 -13.89
CA GLY A 109 5.29 -22.83 -14.13
C GLY A 109 4.41 -23.38 -13.00
N LYS A 110 4.21 -22.66 -11.90
CA LYS A 110 3.41 -23.13 -10.74
C LYS A 110 1.95 -22.76 -10.82
N ARG A 111 1.13 -23.52 -10.10
CA ARG A 111 -0.31 -23.32 -9.99
C ARG A 111 -0.65 -22.56 -8.72
N LEU A 112 -0.97 -21.28 -8.86
CA LEU A 112 -1.40 -20.43 -7.74
C LEU A 112 -2.92 -20.27 -7.73
N GLY A 113 -3.60 -20.68 -6.65
CA GLY A 113 -5.00 -20.36 -6.44
C GLY A 113 -5.16 -18.90 -6.03
N MET A 114 -6.07 -18.16 -6.67
CA MET A 114 -6.32 -16.76 -6.32
C MET A 114 -7.69 -16.32 -6.83
N ALA A 115 -8.40 -15.47 -6.08
CA ALA A 115 -9.65 -14.88 -6.59
C ALA A 115 -9.34 -13.77 -7.61
N LYS A 116 -10.06 -13.73 -8.73
CA LYS A 116 -9.86 -12.70 -9.75
C LYS A 116 -10.08 -11.29 -9.16
N GLY A 117 -9.07 -10.44 -9.30
CA GLY A 117 -9.09 -9.06 -8.79
C GLY A 117 -8.79 -8.91 -7.30
N ALA A 118 -8.32 -9.97 -6.63
CA ALA A 118 -7.89 -9.89 -5.23
C ALA A 118 -6.68 -8.94 -5.07
N ALA A 119 -6.68 -8.16 -3.99
CA ALA A 119 -5.62 -7.18 -3.69
C ALA A 119 -4.24 -7.83 -3.55
N VAL A 120 -4.17 -9.06 -3.05
CA VAL A 120 -2.93 -9.86 -2.95
C VAL A 120 -2.16 -9.99 -4.27
N TYR A 121 -2.84 -9.89 -5.43
CA TYR A 121 -2.16 -9.93 -6.72
C TYR A 121 -1.19 -8.75 -6.93
N ILE A 122 -1.51 -7.57 -6.37
CA ILE A 122 -0.61 -6.43 -6.42
C ILE A 122 0.68 -6.73 -5.65
N ALA A 123 0.59 -7.44 -4.52
CA ALA A 123 1.78 -7.88 -3.78
C ALA A 123 2.64 -8.83 -4.62
N ILE A 124 2.01 -9.78 -5.33
CA ILE A 124 2.69 -10.71 -6.24
C ILE A 124 3.36 -9.95 -7.40
N LEU A 125 2.68 -8.94 -7.98
CA LEU A 125 3.24 -8.10 -9.05
C LEU A 125 4.46 -7.30 -8.59
N ASN A 126 4.39 -6.68 -7.41
CA ASN A 126 5.50 -5.88 -6.90
C ASN A 126 6.70 -6.74 -6.50
N MET A 127 6.45 -7.90 -5.88
CA MET A 127 7.47 -8.93 -5.70
C MET A 127 8.08 -9.32 -7.04
N ALA A 128 7.28 -9.65 -8.06
CA ALA A 128 7.80 -10.04 -9.37
C ALA A 128 8.70 -8.96 -10.02
N LYS A 129 8.37 -7.67 -9.85
CA LYS A 129 9.22 -6.56 -10.33
C LYS A 129 10.58 -6.51 -9.62
N ASP A 130 10.62 -6.70 -8.30
CA ASP A 130 11.86 -6.65 -7.53
C ASP A 130 12.81 -7.80 -7.88
N TYR A 131 12.27 -8.97 -8.22
CA TYR A 131 13.05 -10.18 -8.50
C TYR A 131 13.13 -10.58 -9.98
N GLN A 132 12.49 -9.81 -10.85
CA GLN A 132 12.37 -10.10 -12.28
C GLN A 132 11.79 -11.50 -12.52
N VAL A 133 10.67 -11.81 -11.85
CA VAL A 133 9.87 -13.02 -12.08
C VAL A 133 8.94 -12.79 -13.25
N ASP A 134 8.88 -13.73 -14.17
CA ASP A 134 7.94 -13.69 -15.30
C ASP A 134 6.60 -14.32 -14.91
N LEU A 135 5.64 -13.48 -14.48
CA LEU A 135 4.33 -13.96 -14.04
C LEU A 135 3.46 -14.54 -15.17
N ASP A 136 3.78 -14.29 -16.44
CA ASP A 136 3.07 -14.92 -17.57
C ASP A 136 3.30 -16.43 -17.62
N GLN A 137 4.37 -16.90 -16.99
CA GLN A 137 4.65 -18.32 -16.82
C GLN A 137 3.97 -18.93 -15.58
N THR A 138 3.32 -18.12 -14.73
CA THR A 138 2.59 -18.61 -13.54
C THR A 138 1.13 -18.90 -13.88
N TYR A 139 0.63 -20.09 -13.50
CA TYR A 139 -0.76 -20.47 -13.74
C TYR A 139 -1.68 -20.02 -12.60
N PHE A 140 -2.29 -18.85 -12.74
CA PHE A 140 -3.30 -18.35 -11.80
C PHE A 140 -4.65 -19.06 -11.99
N ILE A 141 -5.05 -19.84 -10.99
CA ILE A 141 -6.31 -20.59 -10.97
C ILE A 141 -7.36 -19.78 -10.21
N ASN A 142 -8.37 -19.28 -10.93
CA ASN A 142 -9.42 -18.45 -10.36
C ASN A 142 -10.34 -19.26 -9.41
N LEU A 143 -10.15 -19.08 -8.10
CA LEU A 143 -10.90 -19.77 -7.05
C LEU A 143 -11.18 -18.81 -5.89
N LEU A 144 -12.35 -18.93 -5.26
CA LEU A 144 -12.61 -18.25 -4.00
C LEU A 144 -11.79 -18.88 -2.86
N PRO A 145 -11.52 -18.16 -1.75
CA PRO A 145 -10.59 -18.63 -0.72
C PRO A 145 -10.90 -20.03 -0.14
N SER A 146 -12.17 -20.36 0.09
CA SER A 146 -12.58 -21.70 0.55
C SER A 146 -12.21 -22.80 -0.45
N ASP A 147 -12.43 -22.55 -1.75
CA ASP A 147 -12.13 -23.50 -2.83
C ASP A 147 -10.63 -23.61 -3.09
N GLN A 148 -9.89 -22.51 -2.89
CA GLN A 148 -8.43 -22.52 -2.90
C GLN A 148 -7.89 -23.46 -1.82
N LEU A 149 -8.39 -23.35 -0.58
CA LEU A 149 -7.95 -24.19 0.54
C LEU A 149 -8.26 -25.68 0.28
N ALA A 150 -9.44 -26.00 -0.27
CA ALA A 150 -9.77 -27.37 -0.65
C ALA A 150 -8.82 -27.90 -1.73
N ALA A 151 -8.58 -27.13 -2.79
CA ALA A 151 -7.66 -27.49 -3.86
C ALA A 151 -6.20 -27.64 -3.41
N PHE A 152 -5.78 -26.81 -2.46
CA PHE A 152 -4.46 -26.86 -1.84
C PHE A 152 -4.25 -28.17 -1.06
N LYS A 153 -5.24 -28.56 -0.24
CA LYS A 153 -5.23 -29.84 0.50
C LYS A 153 -5.21 -31.06 -0.42
N GLU A 154 -5.88 -30.96 -1.57
CA GLU A 154 -5.88 -32.01 -2.61
C GLU A 154 -4.66 -31.98 -3.54
N ARG A 155 -3.65 -31.14 -3.27
CA ARG A 155 -2.43 -31.01 -4.08
C ARG A 155 -2.69 -30.60 -5.53
N ARG A 156 -3.80 -29.90 -5.80
CA ARG A 156 -4.11 -29.32 -7.11
C ARG A 156 -3.49 -27.94 -7.32
N LEU A 157 -2.98 -27.32 -6.25
CA LEU A 157 -2.29 -26.04 -6.24
C LEU A 157 -0.93 -26.19 -5.56
N ASP A 158 0.04 -25.42 -6.04
CA ASP A 158 1.37 -25.29 -5.42
C ASP A 158 1.38 -24.21 -4.35
N ALA A 159 0.53 -23.19 -4.50
CA ALA A 159 0.33 -22.15 -3.51
C ALA A 159 -1.08 -21.57 -3.58
N ILE A 160 -1.51 -20.91 -2.50
CA ILE A 160 -2.71 -20.08 -2.47
C ILE A 160 -2.32 -18.62 -2.23
N ALA A 161 -3.10 -17.71 -2.78
CA ALA A 161 -2.97 -16.27 -2.61
C ALA A 161 -4.33 -15.69 -2.24
N CYS A 162 -4.52 -15.42 -0.94
CA CYS A 162 -5.78 -14.93 -0.40
C CYS A 162 -5.53 -14.18 0.91
N TRP A 163 -6.57 -14.06 1.75
CA TRP A 163 -6.53 -13.31 2.99
C TRP A 163 -6.94 -14.15 4.21
N GLU A 164 -6.66 -13.62 5.40
CA GLU A 164 -7.12 -14.21 6.66
C GLU A 164 -8.65 -14.42 6.69
N PRO A 165 -9.15 -15.51 7.31
CA PRO A 165 -8.42 -16.55 8.05
C PRO A 165 -7.87 -17.68 7.18
N TRP A 166 -8.19 -17.70 5.88
CA TRP A 166 -7.92 -18.83 4.98
C TRP A 166 -6.43 -19.16 4.84
N THR A 167 -5.58 -18.14 4.91
CA THR A 167 -4.12 -18.28 4.90
C THR A 167 -3.61 -18.96 6.17
N SER A 168 -4.14 -18.59 7.35
CA SER A 168 -3.85 -19.29 8.60
C SER A 168 -4.33 -20.74 8.58
N GLU A 169 -5.50 -21.02 7.99
CA GLU A 169 -6.00 -22.39 7.82
C GLU A 169 -5.13 -23.22 6.87
N ALA A 170 -4.58 -22.61 5.81
CA ALA A 170 -3.64 -23.28 4.92
C ALA A 170 -2.31 -23.60 5.63
N VAL A 171 -1.82 -22.69 6.46
CA VAL A 171 -0.64 -22.93 7.32
C VAL A 171 -0.92 -24.05 8.33
N ALA A 172 -2.09 -24.05 8.97
CA ALA A 172 -2.51 -25.13 9.87
C ALA A 172 -2.63 -26.49 9.15
N ALA A 173 -2.92 -26.48 7.84
CA ALA A 173 -2.91 -27.67 6.98
C ALA A 173 -1.50 -28.09 6.51
N GLY A 174 -0.43 -27.51 7.07
CA GLY A 174 0.96 -27.80 6.75
C GLY A 174 1.58 -26.87 5.72
N GLY A 175 0.84 -25.85 5.23
CA GLY A 175 1.38 -24.81 4.37
C GLY A 175 2.48 -24.00 5.03
N GLN A 176 3.40 -23.48 4.23
CA GLN A 176 4.43 -22.55 4.68
C GLN A 176 4.04 -21.14 4.23
N PHE A 177 3.99 -20.20 5.18
CA PHE A 177 3.86 -18.78 4.84
C PHE A 177 5.06 -18.36 3.97
N TYR A 178 4.79 -17.71 2.84
CA TYR A 178 5.84 -17.30 1.91
C TYR A 178 6.06 -15.80 1.95
N PHE A 179 5.00 -15.02 1.79
CA PHE A 179 5.02 -13.58 2.03
C PHE A 179 3.59 -13.02 2.19
N SER A 180 3.52 -11.80 2.69
CA SER A 180 2.34 -10.93 2.70
C SER A 180 2.64 -9.63 1.97
N GLY A 181 1.66 -8.73 1.92
CA GLY A 181 1.85 -7.38 1.39
C GLY A 181 2.96 -6.58 2.08
N ASN A 182 3.26 -6.88 3.35
CA ASN A 182 4.20 -6.09 4.17
C ASN A 182 5.34 -6.88 4.83
N ARG A 183 5.42 -8.21 4.61
CA ARG A 183 6.46 -9.06 5.16
C ARG A 183 6.78 -10.21 4.22
N SER A 184 8.06 -10.50 4.05
CA SER A 184 8.55 -11.61 3.25
C SER A 184 9.25 -12.64 4.13
N GLU A 185 9.03 -13.93 3.85
CA GLU A 185 9.83 -15.05 4.35
C GLU A 185 10.58 -15.77 3.22
N VAL A 186 10.60 -15.16 2.02
CA VAL A 186 11.42 -15.62 0.90
C VAL A 186 12.89 -15.70 1.34
N PRO A 187 13.57 -16.85 1.15
CA PRO A 187 14.99 -17.00 1.49
C PRO A 187 15.86 -15.91 0.87
N GLY A 188 16.70 -15.27 1.70
CA GLY A 188 17.55 -14.15 1.28
C GLY A 188 16.91 -12.76 1.36
N MET A 189 15.59 -12.70 1.61
CA MET A 189 14.80 -11.47 1.80
C MET A 189 13.71 -11.68 2.86
N SER A 190 14.09 -12.31 3.96
CA SER A 190 13.24 -12.40 5.14
C SER A 190 13.23 -11.03 5.84
N GLY A 191 12.06 -10.46 6.06
CA GLY A 191 11.92 -9.17 6.73
C GLY A 191 10.74 -8.33 6.25
N PRO A 192 10.68 -7.06 6.68
CA PRO A 192 9.68 -6.11 6.21
C PRO A 192 9.85 -5.81 4.71
N VAL A 193 8.73 -5.70 4.01
CA VAL A 193 8.64 -5.23 2.61
C VAL A 193 7.45 -4.30 2.48
N ASN A 194 7.29 -3.60 1.36
CA ASN A 194 6.08 -2.82 1.08
C ASN A 194 5.54 -3.11 -0.33
N TRP A 195 5.14 -4.36 -0.55
CA TRP A 195 4.58 -4.81 -1.83
C TRP A 195 3.10 -4.50 -1.99
N LEU A 196 2.40 -4.14 -0.91
CA LEU A 196 1.02 -3.73 -0.95
C LEU A 196 0.75 -2.73 0.17
N VAL A 197 0.13 -1.61 -0.18
CA VAL A 197 -0.57 -0.74 0.78
C VAL A 197 -2.06 -0.98 0.58
N ASN A 198 -2.70 -1.63 1.54
CA ASN A 198 -4.12 -1.93 1.47
C ASN A 198 -4.78 -1.56 2.79
N GLN A 199 -5.66 -0.57 2.77
CA GLN A 199 -6.30 -0.08 3.98
C GLN A 199 -7.79 -0.39 3.98
N SER A 200 -8.33 -0.78 5.12
CA SER A 200 -9.76 -0.62 5.37
C SER A 200 -10.04 0.87 5.56
N CYS A 201 -11.09 1.38 4.93
CA CYS A 201 -11.39 2.81 4.91
C CYS A 201 -12.85 3.07 5.26
N LEU A 202 -13.11 4.18 5.96
CA LEU A 202 -14.44 4.77 5.98
C LEU A 202 -14.61 5.60 4.69
N MET A 203 -15.65 5.29 3.92
CA MET A 203 -16.08 6.04 2.75
C MET A 203 -17.55 6.42 2.88
N SER A 204 -17.97 7.49 2.23
CA SER A 204 -19.34 7.98 2.28
C SER A 204 -19.80 8.43 0.89
N PRO A 205 -21.09 8.27 0.55
CA PRO A 205 -21.68 8.90 -0.63
C PRO A 205 -21.47 10.42 -0.60
N ASP A 206 -21.23 11.02 -1.77
CA ASP A 206 -20.99 12.47 -1.90
C ASP A 206 -22.14 13.29 -1.30
N VAL A 207 -23.38 12.87 -1.56
CA VAL A 207 -24.59 13.50 -1.00
C VAL A 207 -24.58 13.56 0.53
N ASN A 208 -24.12 12.51 1.20
CA ASN A 208 -24.06 12.47 2.66
C ASN A 208 -22.92 13.34 3.20
N ILE A 209 -21.81 13.43 2.44
CA ILE A 209 -20.69 14.31 2.78
C ILE A 209 -21.13 15.79 2.74
N GLU A 210 -21.95 16.15 1.75
CA GLU A 210 -22.46 17.51 1.58
C GLU A 210 -23.57 17.85 2.59
N GLN A 211 -24.48 16.91 2.86
CA GLN A 211 -25.66 17.17 3.70
C GLN A 211 -25.38 17.00 5.20
N HIS A 212 -24.48 16.08 5.58
CA HIS A 212 -24.24 15.72 6.98
C HIS A 212 -22.74 15.64 7.35
N PRO A 213 -21.92 16.66 7.03
CA PRO A 213 -20.49 16.65 7.35
C PRO A 213 -20.22 16.52 8.86
N ASP A 214 -21.01 17.19 9.71
CA ASP A 214 -20.86 17.15 11.16
C ASP A 214 -21.07 15.74 11.74
N ALA A 215 -22.02 14.98 11.19
CA ALA A 215 -22.25 13.59 11.58
C ALA A 215 -21.06 12.69 11.21
N LEU A 216 -20.49 12.88 10.02
CA LEU A 216 -19.28 12.16 9.59
C LEU A 216 -18.06 12.49 10.46
N ILE A 217 -17.86 13.77 10.81
CA ILE A 217 -16.80 14.21 11.73
C ILE A 217 -16.98 13.54 13.10
N ALA A 218 -18.21 13.50 13.63
CA ALA A 218 -18.52 12.86 14.90
C ALA A 218 -18.27 11.34 14.87
N ILE A 219 -18.68 10.66 13.79
CA ILE A 219 -18.39 9.23 13.57
C ILE A 219 -16.88 8.99 13.52
N LEU A 220 -16.13 9.80 12.79
CA LEU A 220 -14.67 9.66 12.70
C LEU A 220 -13.97 9.92 14.03
N LYS A 221 -14.46 10.85 14.88
CA LYS A 221 -13.96 11.02 16.25
C LYS A 221 -14.11 9.75 17.09
N VAL A 222 -15.24 9.06 16.96
CA VAL A 222 -15.48 7.77 17.62
C VAL A 222 -14.56 6.69 17.08
N LEU A 223 -14.39 6.59 15.76
CA LEU A 223 -13.49 5.60 15.15
C LEU A 223 -12.01 5.88 15.49
N LYS A 224 -11.62 7.15 15.65
CA LYS A 224 -10.30 7.54 16.15
C LYS A 224 -10.09 7.06 17.58
N LYS A 225 -11.07 7.25 18.46
CA LYS A 225 -11.03 6.71 19.83
C LYS A 225 -10.93 5.18 19.82
N ALA A 226 -11.70 4.50 19.00
CA ALA A 226 -11.63 3.04 18.86
C ALA A 226 -10.25 2.57 18.37
N THR A 227 -9.65 3.30 17.42
CA THR A 227 -8.28 3.05 16.93
C THR A 227 -7.25 3.19 18.06
N GLU A 228 -7.35 4.26 18.87
CA GLU A 228 -6.48 4.45 20.04
C GLU A 228 -6.64 3.33 21.07
N MET A 229 -7.86 2.86 21.31
CA MET A 229 -8.13 1.75 22.22
C MET A 229 -7.53 0.43 21.73
N ILE A 230 -7.67 0.11 20.43
CA ILE A 230 -7.02 -1.07 19.83
C ILE A 230 -5.50 -1.02 20.05
N ASN A 231 -4.89 0.15 19.80
CA ASN A 231 -3.44 0.30 19.89
C ASN A 231 -2.92 0.29 21.34
N GLN A 232 -3.69 0.81 22.30
CA GLN A 232 -3.25 0.94 23.71
C GLN A 232 -3.66 -0.23 24.60
N LYS A 233 -4.77 -0.90 24.28
CA LYS A 233 -5.41 -1.94 25.10
C LYS A 233 -5.78 -3.15 24.26
N PHE A 234 -4.83 -3.62 23.46
CA PHE A 234 -5.05 -4.64 22.45
C PHE A 234 -5.73 -5.91 22.98
N ASP A 235 -5.22 -6.48 24.08
CA ASP A 235 -5.75 -7.74 24.63
C ASP A 235 -7.18 -7.56 25.19
N ASP A 236 -7.48 -6.44 25.86
CA ASP A 236 -8.85 -6.11 26.31
C ASP A 236 -9.81 -5.99 25.13
N VAL A 237 -9.35 -5.41 24.01
CA VAL A 237 -10.16 -5.27 22.81
C VAL A 237 -10.40 -6.62 22.15
N VAL A 238 -9.39 -7.48 22.06
CA VAL A 238 -9.57 -8.87 21.57
C VAL A 238 -10.61 -9.59 22.41
N ASP A 239 -10.53 -9.47 23.73
CA ASP A 239 -11.50 -10.08 24.66
C ASP A 239 -12.93 -9.61 24.40
N LEU A 240 -13.14 -8.33 24.14
CA LEU A 240 -14.45 -7.76 23.84
C LEU A 240 -15.01 -8.19 22.48
N LEU A 241 -14.13 -8.49 21.52
CA LEU A 241 -14.48 -8.72 20.11
C LEU A 241 -14.48 -10.19 19.71
N ALA A 242 -13.88 -11.10 20.49
CA ALA A 242 -13.80 -12.54 20.18
C ALA A 242 -15.18 -13.14 19.87
N ASP A 243 -16.15 -12.95 20.76
CA ASP A 243 -17.53 -13.42 20.59
C ASP A 243 -18.23 -12.75 19.40
N PHE A 244 -17.92 -11.48 19.14
CA PHE A 244 -18.52 -10.75 18.02
C PHE A 244 -18.10 -11.37 16.69
N PHE A 245 -16.81 -11.67 16.52
CA PHE A 245 -16.27 -12.27 15.30
C PHE A 245 -16.37 -13.79 15.26
N GLN A 246 -16.91 -14.43 16.31
CA GLN A 246 -17.04 -15.88 16.43
C GLN A 246 -15.69 -16.59 16.27
N LYS A 247 -14.66 -16.08 16.96
CA LYS A 247 -13.29 -16.62 16.94
C LYS A 247 -12.79 -16.82 18.37
N SER A 248 -11.86 -17.76 18.57
CA SER A 248 -11.11 -17.80 19.81
C SER A 248 -10.30 -16.52 19.98
N LYS A 249 -9.94 -16.18 21.23
CA LYS A 249 -9.12 -15.00 21.53
C LYS A 249 -7.76 -15.09 20.85
N GLU A 250 -7.17 -16.28 20.83
CA GLU A 250 -5.88 -16.55 20.20
C GLU A 250 -5.92 -16.35 18.69
N GLU A 251 -6.96 -16.87 18.01
CA GLU A 251 -7.16 -16.68 16.57
C GLU A 251 -7.41 -15.21 16.22
N LEU A 252 -8.31 -14.54 16.96
CA LEU A 252 -8.62 -13.13 16.72
C LEU A 252 -7.38 -12.25 16.93
N ALA A 253 -6.63 -12.48 18.02
CA ALA A 253 -5.39 -11.76 18.28
C ALA A 253 -4.36 -11.99 17.18
N SER A 254 -4.21 -13.24 16.69
CA SER A 254 -3.28 -13.57 15.60
C SER A 254 -3.62 -12.83 14.31
N ILE A 255 -4.91 -12.71 13.98
CA ILE A 255 -5.37 -11.96 12.80
C ILE A 255 -5.16 -10.45 12.99
N MET A 256 -5.65 -9.89 14.09
CA MET A 256 -5.58 -8.45 14.34
C MET A 256 -4.14 -7.93 14.47
N ARG A 257 -3.20 -8.72 14.99
CA ARG A 257 -1.76 -8.34 15.08
C ARG A 257 -1.08 -8.18 13.72
N LYS A 258 -1.68 -8.70 12.63
CA LYS A 258 -1.16 -8.53 11.26
C LYS A 258 -1.53 -7.17 10.67
N ASN A 259 -2.42 -6.42 11.32
CA ASN A 259 -2.89 -5.11 10.88
C ASN A 259 -2.16 -3.99 11.61
N ASN A 260 -1.99 -2.85 10.93
CA ASN A 260 -1.54 -1.62 11.53
C ASN A 260 -2.71 -0.61 11.60
N TYR A 261 -3.24 -0.37 12.79
CA TYR A 261 -4.42 0.48 12.99
C TYR A 261 -4.01 1.96 13.04
N ALA A 262 -4.20 2.66 11.92
CA ALA A 262 -3.87 4.07 11.77
C ALA A 262 -4.87 4.78 10.86
N MET A 263 -5.28 5.99 11.26
CA MET A 263 -6.19 6.83 10.48
C MET A 263 -5.49 7.91 9.66
N THR A 264 -4.17 7.85 9.53
CA THR A 264 -3.40 8.90 8.87
C THR A 264 -3.53 8.82 7.34
N ILE A 265 -3.92 9.92 6.70
CA ILE A 265 -3.77 10.14 5.26
C ILE A 265 -2.37 10.72 5.02
N ASP A 266 -1.44 9.83 4.65
CA ASP A 266 -0.06 10.14 4.31
C ASP A 266 0.28 9.75 2.86
N THR A 267 1.55 9.89 2.50
CA THR A 267 2.04 9.59 1.15
C THR A 267 1.86 8.11 0.79
N LEU A 268 1.97 7.18 1.76
CA LEU A 268 1.74 5.76 1.51
C LEU A 268 0.26 5.45 1.28
N PHE A 269 -0.65 6.02 2.08
CA PHE A 269 -2.10 5.96 1.82
C PHE A 269 -2.40 6.38 0.38
N ARG A 270 -1.90 7.55 -0.03
CA ARG A 270 -2.10 8.08 -1.38
C ARG A 270 -1.59 7.11 -2.45
N ILE A 271 -0.36 6.63 -2.30
CA ILE A 271 0.23 5.64 -3.22
C ILE A 271 -0.64 4.38 -3.30
N GLY A 272 -1.15 3.87 -2.17
CA GLY A 272 -2.04 2.71 -2.12
C GLY A 272 -3.33 2.92 -2.91
N ILE A 273 -4.01 4.06 -2.69
CA ILE A 273 -5.23 4.42 -3.43
C ILE A 273 -4.98 4.49 -4.94
N LEU A 274 -3.92 5.18 -5.36
CA LEU A 274 -3.57 5.32 -6.78
C LEU A 274 -3.17 3.98 -7.41
N THR A 275 -2.52 3.10 -6.63
CA THR A 275 -2.19 1.72 -7.05
C THR A 275 -3.46 0.94 -7.36
N PHE A 276 -4.46 0.98 -6.48
CA PHE A 276 -5.73 0.30 -6.74
C PHE A 276 -6.49 0.89 -7.93
N ARG A 277 -6.50 2.21 -8.08
CA ARG A 277 -7.11 2.87 -9.25
C ARG A 277 -6.49 2.35 -10.55
N ASP A 278 -5.16 2.44 -10.67
CA ASP A 278 -4.46 2.06 -11.90
C ASP A 278 -4.59 0.56 -12.14
N PHE A 279 -4.43 -0.25 -11.10
CA PHE A 279 -4.64 -1.70 -11.17
C PHE A 279 -6.02 -2.07 -11.69
N LEU A 280 -7.10 -1.48 -11.14
CA LEU A 280 -8.46 -1.77 -11.59
C LEU A 280 -8.71 -1.30 -13.03
N TYR A 281 -8.17 -0.14 -13.41
CA TYR A 281 -8.33 0.41 -14.76
C TYR A 281 -7.59 -0.42 -15.82
N GLU A 282 -6.30 -0.69 -15.60
CA GLU A 282 -5.46 -1.45 -16.53
C GLU A 282 -5.96 -2.88 -16.74
N ASN A 283 -6.59 -3.46 -15.73
CA ASN A 283 -7.18 -4.80 -15.80
C ASN A 283 -8.67 -4.80 -16.25
N GLY A 284 -9.17 -3.66 -16.75
CA GLY A 284 -10.53 -3.53 -17.29
C GLY A 284 -11.65 -3.78 -16.27
N ARG A 285 -11.36 -3.60 -14.97
CA ARG A 285 -12.33 -3.74 -13.88
C ARG A 285 -13.19 -2.49 -13.71
N VAL A 286 -12.67 -1.34 -14.13
CA VAL A 286 -13.39 -0.07 -14.24
C VAL A 286 -13.20 0.54 -15.62
N SER A 287 -14.19 1.31 -16.05
CA SER A 287 -14.32 1.85 -17.41
C SER A 287 -13.45 3.08 -17.68
N ILE A 288 -13.10 3.84 -16.63
CA ILE A 288 -12.29 5.06 -16.72
C ILE A 288 -11.21 5.09 -15.65
N ARG A 289 -10.12 5.81 -15.94
CA ARG A 289 -9.07 6.13 -14.96
C ARG A 289 -9.47 7.40 -14.21
N PHE A 290 -9.97 7.24 -12.99
CA PHE A 290 -10.39 8.36 -12.15
C PHE A 290 -9.23 9.29 -11.77
N THR A 291 -9.50 10.60 -11.67
CA THR A 291 -8.52 11.55 -11.14
C THR A 291 -8.39 11.39 -9.63
N GLU A 292 -7.27 11.84 -9.05
CA GLU A 292 -7.00 11.67 -7.63
C GLU A 292 -8.07 12.31 -6.73
N ASP A 293 -8.52 13.51 -7.07
CA ASP A 293 -9.59 14.25 -6.37
C ASP A 293 -10.95 13.54 -6.43
N GLN A 294 -11.11 12.58 -7.34
CA GLN A 294 -12.30 11.76 -7.41
C GLN A 294 -12.35 10.69 -6.32
N LEU A 295 -11.22 10.31 -5.70
CA LEU A 295 -11.10 9.11 -4.88
C LEU A 295 -11.27 9.35 -3.38
N TYR A 296 -10.72 10.44 -2.84
CA TYR A 296 -10.71 10.70 -1.40
C TYR A 296 -10.77 12.20 -1.08
N ARG A 297 -11.16 12.51 0.16
CA ARG A 297 -11.18 13.86 0.73
C ARG A 297 -10.36 13.93 2.01
N THR A 298 -9.76 15.08 2.27
CA THR A 298 -8.91 15.28 3.47
C THR A 298 -9.49 16.29 4.46
N ASP A 299 -10.40 17.14 4.02
CA ASP A 299 -10.95 18.23 4.83
C ASP A 299 -11.79 17.71 6.00
N ILE A 300 -12.63 16.70 5.80
CA ILE A 300 -13.43 16.08 6.87
C ILE A 300 -12.53 15.50 7.97
N LEU A 301 -11.46 14.80 7.61
CA LEU A 301 -10.54 14.22 8.58
C LEU A 301 -9.67 15.28 9.28
N LYS A 302 -9.36 16.39 8.60
CA LYS A 302 -8.65 17.53 9.21
C LYS A 302 -9.47 18.18 10.34
N GLU A 303 -10.79 18.25 10.20
CA GLU A 303 -11.68 18.75 11.27
C GLU A 303 -11.72 17.81 12.49
N VAL A 304 -11.39 16.53 12.31
CA VAL A 304 -11.24 15.58 13.42
C VAL A 304 -9.92 15.80 14.14
N ASP A 305 -8.82 15.80 13.40
CA ASP A 305 -7.47 16.10 13.89
C ASP A 305 -6.55 16.43 12.69
N PRO A 306 -6.07 17.68 12.55
CA PRO A 306 -5.23 18.07 11.42
C PRO A 306 -3.94 17.24 11.27
N ARG A 307 -3.46 16.64 12.37
CA ARG A 307 -2.25 15.80 12.36
C ARG A 307 -2.47 14.46 11.67
N LEU A 308 -3.72 14.04 11.46
CA LEU A 308 -4.06 12.84 10.70
C LEU A 308 -3.94 13.03 9.19
N VAL A 309 -3.64 14.24 8.70
CA VAL A 309 -3.37 14.45 7.28
C VAL A 309 -1.98 15.06 7.12
N SER A 310 -1.04 14.25 6.62
CA SER A 310 0.36 14.64 6.42
C SER A 310 0.72 14.86 4.95
N LEU A 311 -0.23 14.69 4.02
CA LEU A 311 -0.04 15.03 2.60
C LEU A 311 0.33 16.51 2.44
N ARG A 312 1.53 16.77 1.92
CA ARG A 312 1.98 18.12 1.57
C ARG A 312 1.64 18.38 0.11
N SER A 313 0.87 19.42 -0.18
CA SER A 313 0.66 19.84 -1.58
C SER A 313 1.97 20.41 -2.14
N SER A 314 2.38 19.95 -3.32
CA SER A 314 3.47 20.62 -4.03
C SER A 314 2.93 21.93 -4.61
N THR A 315 3.28 23.07 -4.02
CA THR A 315 2.96 24.40 -4.56
C THR A 315 3.89 24.82 -5.71
N ALA A 316 4.85 23.96 -6.08
CA ALA A 316 5.77 24.22 -7.18
C ALA A 316 5.08 24.12 -8.55
N LEU A 317 5.47 25.03 -9.46
CA LEU A 317 5.16 24.99 -10.89
C LEU A 317 5.39 23.58 -11.45
N ARG A 318 4.56 23.14 -12.40
CA ARG A 318 4.75 21.87 -13.13
C ARG A 318 6.22 21.75 -13.53
N SER A 319 6.89 20.72 -13.04
CA SER A 319 8.23 20.37 -13.52
C SER A 319 8.06 19.63 -14.83
N GLU A 320 8.57 20.20 -15.91
CA GLU A 320 8.57 19.51 -17.20
C GLU A 320 9.60 18.37 -17.17
N PHE A 321 9.17 17.16 -17.49
CA PHE A 321 10.04 16.01 -17.70
C PHE A 321 9.73 15.38 -19.07
N PHE A 322 10.62 14.51 -19.54
CA PHE A 322 10.40 13.71 -20.74
C PHE A 322 10.81 12.26 -20.49
N GLU A 323 10.18 11.34 -21.22
CA GLU A 323 10.51 9.91 -21.18
C GLU A 323 11.49 9.55 -22.30
N LYS A 324 12.45 8.68 -22.00
CA LYS A 324 13.26 7.96 -22.97
C LYS A 324 13.65 6.60 -22.40
N ASP A 325 13.39 5.52 -23.13
CA ASP A 325 13.77 4.14 -22.76
C ASP A 325 13.31 3.72 -21.33
N HIS A 326 12.06 4.04 -20.97
CA HIS A 326 11.48 3.82 -19.62
C HIS A 326 12.19 4.56 -18.48
N MET A 327 12.92 5.61 -18.81
CA MET A 327 13.53 6.54 -17.87
C MET A 327 12.94 7.92 -18.08
N TYR A 328 12.67 8.62 -16.98
CA TYR A 328 12.13 9.98 -17.01
C TYR A 328 13.19 10.95 -16.53
N PHE A 329 13.30 12.08 -17.23
CA PHE A 329 14.34 13.08 -17.00
C PHE A 329 13.72 14.45 -16.77
N ARG A 330 14.13 15.13 -15.70
CA ARG A 330 13.77 16.53 -15.49
C ARG A 330 14.44 17.40 -16.56
N LYS A 331 13.68 18.25 -17.28
CA LYS A 331 14.23 19.02 -18.42
C LYS A 331 15.39 19.95 -18.05
N ASP A 332 15.35 20.54 -16.86
CA ASP A 332 16.37 21.43 -16.30
C ASP A 332 17.32 20.72 -15.31
N GLY A 333 17.15 19.41 -15.13
CA GLY A 333 17.90 18.61 -14.16
C GLY A 333 19.33 18.35 -14.60
N ARG A 334 20.26 19.23 -14.23
CA ARG A 334 21.71 18.96 -14.34
C ARG A 334 22.23 18.25 -13.08
N PHE A 335 23.13 17.29 -13.27
CA PHE A 335 23.80 16.56 -12.19
C PHE A 335 25.03 17.33 -11.74
N GLN A 336 25.13 17.72 -10.48
CA GLN A 336 26.31 18.46 -10.01
C GLN A 336 27.50 17.51 -9.76
N GLY A 337 28.70 17.91 -10.17
CA GLY A 337 29.94 17.18 -9.91
C GLY A 337 30.45 16.32 -11.07
N ASP A 338 31.63 15.73 -10.88
CA ASP A 338 32.23 14.73 -11.77
C ASP A 338 32.17 13.36 -11.10
N LEU A 339 32.15 12.27 -11.89
CA LEU A 339 32.07 10.90 -11.41
C LEU A 339 33.11 10.59 -10.32
N SER A 340 34.32 11.14 -10.45
CA SER A 340 35.43 10.93 -9.51
C SER A 340 35.21 11.52 -8.11
N SER A 341 34.30 12.49 -7.97
CA SER A 341 33.97 13.15 -6.69
C SER A 341 32.59 12.76 -6.14
N LEU A 342 31.85 11.91 -6.84
CA LEU A 342 30.55 11.43 -6.39
C LEU A 342 30.68 10.40 -5.27
N ARG A 343 29.81 10.58 -4.28
CA ARG A 343 29.72 9.84 -3.04
C ARG A 343 28.32 9.29 -2.94
N PHE A 344 28.16 8.00 -3.20
CA PHE A 344 26.89 7.35 -3.44
C PHE A 344 26.26 6.81 -2.15
N LEU A 345 24.96 7.01 -1.96
CA LEU A 345 24.13 6.31 -0.97
C LEU A 345 22.98 5.61 -1.70
N LEU A 346 22.75 4.34 -1.40
CA LEU A 346 21.67 3.55 -2.00
C LEU A 346 20.56 3.35 -0.97
N ALA A 347 19.30 3.60 -1.33
CA ALA A 347 18.15 3.33 -0.47
C ALA A 347 17.09 2.51 -1.21
N ASP A 348 16.87 1.27 -0.77
CA ASP A 348 15.89 0.32 -1.30
C ASP A 348 15.69 -0.81 -0.29
N ASP A 349 14.46 -1.28 -0.05
CA ASP A 349 14.18 -2.39 0.88
C ASP A 349 14.56 -3.76 0.27
N SER A 350 14.58 -3.87 -1.07
CA SER A 350 14.98 -5.08 -1.78
C SER A 350 16.50 -5.24 -1.88
N ARG A 351 17.02 -6.28 -1.22
CA ARG A 351 18.45 -6.66 -1.30
C ARG A 351 18.88 -6.98 -2.73
N VAL A 352 18.01 -7.58 -3.54
CA VAL A 352 18.29 -7.89 -4.95
C VAL A 352 18.46 -6.61 -5.74
N VAL A 353 17.58 -5.62 -5.53
CA VAL A 353 17.72 -4.31 -6.17
C VAL A 353 19.02 -3.63 -5.73
N ARG A 354 19.35 -3.61 -4.43
CA ARG A 354 20.63 -3.04 -3.96
C ARG A 354 21.85 -3.74 -4.57
N THR A 355 21.77 -5.05 -4.83
CA THR A 355 22.82 -5.78 -5.56
C THR A 355 22.97 -5.27 -6.99
N PHE A 356 21.88 -5.06 -7.72
CA PHE A 356 21.90 -4.48 -9.08
C PHE A 356 22.36 -3.02 -9.09
N LEU A 357 22.04 -2.25 -8.05
CA LEU A 357 22.54 -0.88 -7.88
C LEU A 357 24.05 -0.86 -7.63
N ASN A 358 24.57 -1.74 -6.77
CA ASN A 358 26.01 -1.88 -6.59
C ASN A 358 26.72 -2.28 -7.89
N GLN A 359 26.18 -3.22 -8.67
CA GLN A 359 26.71 -3.54 -10.01
C GLN A 359 26.71 -2.32 -10.94
N THR A 360 25.67 -1.48 -10.86
CA THR A 360 25.59 -0.22 -11.61
C THR A 360 26.73 0.72 -11.20
N LEU A 361 27.02 0.83 -9.89
CA LEU A 361 28.15 1.64 -9.39
C LEU A 361 29.51 1.07 -9.80
N GLU A 362 29.69 -0.25 -9.76
CA GLU A 362 30.92 -0.92 -10.21
C GLU A 362 31.21 -0.61 -11.68
N LEU A 363 30.18 -0.65 -12.54
CA LEU A 363 30.29 -0.26 -13.95
C LEU A 363 30.66 1.22 -14.13
N LEU A 364 30.31 2.09 -13.17
CA LEU A 364 30.71 3.49 -13.11
C LEU A 364 32.12 3.69 -12.51
N GLY A 365 32.74 2.64 -11.97
CA GLY A 365 34.02 2.72 -11.24
C GLY A 365 33.88 3.30 -9.83
N ALA A 366 32.71 3.14 -9.20
CA ALA A 366 32.37 3.68 -7.90
C ALA A 366 31.83 2.60 -6.94
N THR A 367 31.72 2.94 -5.65
CA THR A 367 31.11 2.10 -4.60
C THR A 367 30.18 2.93 -3.73
N ALA A 368 29.18 2.29 -3.11
CA ALA A 368 28.31 2.95 -2.16
C ALA A 368 29.02 3.23 -0.83
N LEU A 369 28.68 4.34 -0.18
CA LEU A 369 29.07 4.66 1.20
C LEU A 369 28.25 3.91 2.24
N GLY A 370 27.04 3.49 1.85
CA GLY A 370 26.06 2.83 2.70
C GLY A 370 24.84 2.42 1.90
N GLU A 371 24.04 1.55 2.51
CA GLU A 371 22.80 1.02 1.98
C GLU A 371 21.71 1.15 3.04
N ALA A 372 20.64 1.89 2.74
CA ALA A 372 19.48 2.03 3.59
C ALA A 372 18.33 1.13 3.11
N THR A 373 17.54 0.63 4.06
CA THR A 373 16.42 -0.29 3.82
C THR A 373 15.05 0.35 4.01
N ASN A 374 15.02 1.62 4.44
CA ASN A 374 13.79 2.40 4.63
C ASN A 374 14.10 3.91 4.61
N GLY A 375 13.07 4.74 4.53
CA GLY A 375 13.22 6.20 4.43
C GLY A 375 13.89 6.84 5.65
N SER A 376 13.64 6.33 6.86
CA SER A 376 14.25 6.86 8.09
C SER A 376 15.76 6.58 8.15
N GLU A 377 16.18 5.35 7.81
CA GLU A 377 17.58 4.98 7.70
C GLU A 377 18.30 5.78 6.61
N ALA A 378 17.63 6.04 5.48
CA ALA A 378 18.19 6.84 4.39
C ALA A 378 18.48 8.28 4.85
N ILE A 379 17.58 8.90 5.62
CA ILE A 379 17.81 10.23 6.22
C ILE A 379 18.98 10.20 7.20
N GLU A 380 19.00 9.23 8.13
CA GLU A 380 20.08 9.11 9.13
C GLU A 380 21.44 8.95 8.45
N MET A 381 21.54 8.04 7.48
CA MET A 381 22.76 7.82 6.70
C MET A 381 23.14 9.04 5.87
N PHE A 382 22.18 9.76 5.29
CA PHE A 382 22.44 11.00 4.56
C PHE A 382 23.09 12.04 5.46
N THR A 383 22.53 12.28 6.65
CA THR A 383 23.07 13.23 7.63
C THR A 383 24.47 12.85 8.10
N ARG A 384 24.71 11.55 8.35
CA ARG A 384 25.99 11.02 8.84
C ARG A 384 27.08 10.99 7.78
N LEU A 385 26.75 10.46 6.59
CA LEU A 385 27.73 10.16 5.54
C LEU A 385 27.92 11.33 4.57
N ARG A 386 26.97 12.28 4.49
CA ARG A 386 27.00 13.44 3.58
C ARG A 386 27.24 13.06 2.11
N PRO A 387 26.50 12.10 1.53
CA PRO A 387 26.61 11.77 0.11
C PRO A 387 26.16 12.95 -0.75
N ASN A 388 26.68 13.06 -1.97
CA ASN A 388 26.24 14.04 -2.97
C ASN A 388 25.49 13.38 -4.15
N PHE A 389 25.32 12.05 -4.10
CA PHE A 389 24.51 11.27 -5.02
C PHE A 389 23.74 10.19 -4.25
N MET A 390 22.45 10.04 -4.56
CA MET A 390 21.58 9.07 -3.93
C MET A 390 20.67 8.39 -4.95
N THR A 391 20.49 7.08 -4.79
CA THR A 391 19.34 6.38 -5.36
C THR A 391 18.30 6.16 -4.27
N MET A 392 17.01 6.34 -4.59
CA MET A 392 15.93 6.19 -3.65
C MET A 392 14.76 5.42 -4.26
N ASP A 393 14.35 4.33 -3.62
CA ASP A 393 13.05 3.72 -3.86
C ASP A 393 11.92 4.46 -3.13
N LEU A 394 10.72 4.49 -3.72
CA LEU A 394 9.57 5.20 -3.14
C LEU A 394 8.69 4.30 -2.26
N ALA A 395 8.69 2.99 -2.50
CA ALA A 395 7.82 2.00 -1.90
C ALA A 395 8.55 1.24 -0.78
N MET A 396 9.09 1.95 0.19
CA MET A 396 9.75 1.33 1.34
C MET A 396 8.82 1.23 2.55
N PRO A 397 9.05 0.28 3.47
CA PRO A 397 8.35 0.22 4.75
C PRO A 397 8.59 1.48 5.60
N GLY A 398 7.58 1.88 6.38
CA GLY A 398 7.68 3.00 7.31
C GLY A 398 7.60 4.35 6.60
N LEU A 399 8.63 5.18 6.69
CA LEU A 399 8.66 6.49 6.04
C LEU A 399 8.79 6.32 4.51
N SER A 400 7.86 6.91 3.75
CA SER A 400 7.90 6.82 2.28
C SER A 400 9.18 7.43 1.70
N GLY A 401 9.65 6.90 0.57
CA GLY A 401 10.81 7.47 -0.11
C GLY A 401 10.57 8.90 -0.59
N VAL A 402 9.32 9.26 -0.91
CA VAL A 402 8.94 10.64 -1.26
C VAL A 402 9.16 11.59 -0.08
N ASP A 403 8.74 11.18 1.12
CA ASP A 403 8.94 11.97 2.34
C ASP A 403 10.41 12.04 2.75
N ALA A 404 11.17 10.96 2.53
CA ALA A 404 12.61 10.96 2.74
C ALA A 404 13.33 11.92 1.77
N ILE A 405 13.00 11.89 0.48
CA ILE A 405 13.52 12.81 -0.53
C ILE A 405 13.24 14.26 -0.14
N ARG A 406 12.01 14.55 0.30
CA ARG A 406 11.63 15.90 0.74
C ARG A 406 12.50 16.38 1.89
N GLN A 407 12.66 15.59 2.94
CA GLN A 407 13.49 15.95 4.10
C GLN A 407 14.97 16.09 3.72
N ILE A 408 15.48 15.23 2.83
CA ILE A 408 16.86 15.28 2.36
C ILE A 408 17.12 16.55 1.55
N LEU A 409 16.21 16.92 0.64
CA LEU A 409 16.34 18.14 -0.16
C LEU A 409 16.10 19.43 0.64
N GLU A 410 15.32 19.36 1.73
CA GLU A 410 15.24 20.45 2.72
C GLU A 410 16.58 20.64 3.46
N MET A 411 17.35 19.56 3.70
CA MET A 411 18.68 19.62 4.31
C MET A 411 19.78 20.04 3.32
N ASP A 412 19.74 19.54 2.09
CA ASP A 412 20.71 19.84 1.03
C ASP A 412 20.03 19.76 -0.35
N PRO A 413 19.69 20.90 -0.97
CA PRO A 413 19.05 20.93 -2.29
C PRO A 413 20.01 20.60 -3.45
N THR A 414 21.31 20.46 -3.18
CA THR A 414 22.34 20.25 -4.21
C THR A 414 22.61 18.77 -4.51
N VAL A 415 22.22 17.86 -3.60
CA VAL A 415 22.36 16.42 -3.78
C VAL A 415 21.68 15.94 -5.07
N ASN A 416 22.38 15.07 -5.81
CA ASN A 416 21.83 14.42 -6.98
C ASN A 416 20.99 13.20 -6.57
N ILE A 417 19.67 13.29 -6.70
CA ILE A 417 18.78 12.16 -6.40
C ILE A 417 18.24 11.55 -7.70
N ILE A 418 18.37 10.24 -7.81
CA ILE A 418 17.69 9.40 -8.80
C ILE A 418 16.66 8.53 -8.06
N VAL A 419 15.42 8.57 -8.51
CA VAL A 419 14.40 7.63 -8.03
C VAL A 419 14.45 6.36 -8.86
N ILE A 420 14.39 5.20 -8.20
CA ILE A 420 14.31 3.89 -8.86
C ILE A 420 13.19 3.11 -8.20
N SER A 421 12.04 2.96 -8.88
CA SER A 421 10.86 2.39 -8.22
C SER A 421 9.94 1.60 -9.15
N GLY A 422 9.20 0.66 -8.56
CA GLY A 422 8.10 -0.06 -9.21
C GLY A 422 6.78 0.73 -9.21
N LEU A 423 6.72 1.84 -8.46
CA LEU A 423 5.60 2.79 -8.42
C LEU A 423 5.72 3.81 -9.55
N ASP A 424 5.25 3.42 -10.72
CA ASP A 424 5.41 4.20 -11.96
C ASP A 424 4.15 4.99 -12.34
N MET A 425 3.72 5.89 -11.45
CA MET A 425 2.53 6.73 -11.65
C MET A 425 2.94 8.15 -12.03
N GLU A 426 2.23 8.76 -12.98
CA GLU A 426 2.50 10.12 -13.41
C GLU A 426 2.41 11.12 -12.25
N GLU A 427 1.40 10.99 -11.39
CA GLU A 427 1.19 11.90 -10.25
C GLU A 427 2.32 11.82 -9.22
N VAL A 428 2.95 10.66 -9.08
CA VAL A 428 4.11 10.43 -8.18
C VAL A 428 5.39 10.94 -8.84
N ARG A 429 5.59 10.69 -10.14
CA ARG A 429 6.73 11.23 -10.91
C ARG A 429 6.75 12.76 -10.88
N GLU A 430 5.60 13.39 -11.14
CA GLU A 430 5.45 14.85 -11.07
C GLU A 430 5.87 15.38 -9.69
N GLU A 431 5.42 14.73 -8.62
CA GLU A 431 5.73 15.14 -7.25
C GLU A 431 7.23 15.08 -6.96
N VAL A 432 7.90 13.97 -7.26
CA VAL A 432 9.34 13.84 -6.97
C VAL A 432 10.19 14.77 -7.83
N PHE A 433 9.81 15.01 -9.09
CA PHE A 433 10.50 15.99 -9.94
C PHE A 433 10.36 17.42 -9.39
N LYS A 434 9.17 17.79 -8.89
CA LYS A 434 8.93 19.07 -8.22
C LYS A 434 9.74 19.25 -6.93
N LEU A 435 9.99 18.16 -6.20
CA LEU A 435 10.87 18.20 -5.02
C LEU A 435 12.31 18.52 -5.40
N GLY A 436 12.76 18.02 -6.54
CA GLY A 436 14.12 18.25 -7.01
C GLY A 436 14.80 17.00 -7.60
N VAL A 437 14.14 15.85 -7.65
CA VAL A 437 14.72 14.64 -8.24
C VAL A 437 15.15 14.90 -9.69
N ARG A 438 16.31 14.37 -10.09
CA ARG A 438 16.88 14.64 -11.42
C ARG A 438 16.41 13.63 -12.46
N MET A 439 16.18 12.39 -12.02
CA MET A 439 15.86 11.27 -12.89
C MET A 439 15.00 10.24 -12.14
N PHE A 440 14.10 9.57 -12.88
CA PHE A 440 13.31 8.44 -12.39
C PHE A 440 13.54 7.24 -13.31
N ILE A 441 13.82 6.07 -12.74
CA ILE A 441 13.99 4.79 -13.45
C ILE A 441 12.91 3.82 -12.98
N LYS A 442 12.17 3.24 -13.92
CA LYS A 442 11.17 2.21 -13.64
C LYS A 442 11.84 0.87 -13.34
N LYS A 443 11.36 0.14 -12.32
CA LYS A 443 11.70 -1.28 -12.08
C LYS A 443 10.86 -2.21 -12.97
N PRO A 444 11.42 -3.33 -13.48
CA PRO A 444 12.83 -3.73 -13.38
C PRO A 444 13.72 -2.88 -14.31
N PHE A 445 15.01 -2.74 -13.94
CA PHE A 445 15.98 -1.99 -14.73
C PHE A 445 17.23 -2.83 -15.05
N ASN A 446 17.95 -2.42 -16.08
CA ASN A 446 19.22 -3.03 -16.47
C ASN A 446 20.41 -2.21 -15.91
N PRO A 447 21.32 -2.81 -15.12
CA PRO A 447 22.46 -2.09 -14.54
C PRO A 447 23.35 -1.38 -15.56
N GLN A 448 23.63 -2.02 -16.71
CA GLN A 448 24.46 -1.42 -17.76
C GLN A 448 23.79 -0.17 -18.35
N LYS A 449 22.51 -0.27 -18.72
CA LYS A 449 21.76 0.89 -19.24
C LYS A 449 21.69 2.03 -18.22
N ALA A 450 21.45 1.72 -16.95
CA ALA A 450 21.44 2.71 -15.89
C ALA A 450 22.81 3.40 -15.74
N ALA A 451 23.91 2.63 -15.73
CA ALA A 451 25.27 3.17 -15.65
C ALA A 451 25.60 4.08 -16.86
N ASP A 452 25.24 3.66 -18.07
CA ASP A 452 25.49 4.44 -19.28
C ASP A 452 24.78 5.80 -19.24
N VAL A 453 23.53 5.81 -18.77
CA VAL A 453 22.72 7.03 -18.66
C VAL A 453 23.24 7.94 -17.55
N ILE A 454 23.55 7.41 -16.37
CA ILE A 454 24.14 8.18 -15.27
C ILE A 454 25.46 8.84 -15.72
N ARG A 455 26.32 8.07 -16.40
CA ARG A 455 27.59 8.57 -16.96
C ARG A 455 27.37 9.71 -17.96
N ALA A 456 26.40 9.57 -18.86
CA ALA A 456 26.10 10.59 -19.85
C ALA A 456 25.58 11.89 -19.22
N LEU A 457 24.76 11.78 -18.17
CA LEU A 457 24.21 12.93 -17.45
C LEU A 457 25.27 13.70 -16.67
N ILE A 458 26.19 13.00 -16.01
CA ILE A 458 27.30 13.62 -15.28
C ILE A 458 28.24 14.36 -16.24
N LYS A 459 28.60 13.74 -17.39
CA LYS A 459 29.44 14.39 -18.41
C LYS A 459 28.83 15.68 -18.96
N LYS A 460 27.51 15.74 -19.15
CA LYS A 460 26.80 16.93 -19.65
C LYS A 460 26.75 18.09 -18.66
N SER A 461 27.05 17.87 -17.39
CA SER A 461 27.10 18.95 -16.40
C SER A 461 28.51 19.46 -16.12
N ALA A 462 29.54 18.74 -16.55
CA ALA A 462 30.93 19.18 -16.49
C ALA A 462 31.34 20.06 -17.71
N ALA A 463 30.48 20.12 -18.72
CA ALA A 463 30.59 20.98 -19.91
C ALA A 463 29.57 22.12 -19.84
#